data_AF-A0A2E5JJN4-F1
#
_entry.id   AF-A0A2E5JJN4-F1
#
_cell.length_a   1.000
_cell.length_b   1.000
_cell.length_c   1.000
_cell.angle_alpha   90.00
_cell.angle_beta   90.00
_cell.angle_gamma   90.00
#
_symmetry.space_group_name_H-M   'P 1'
#
loop_
_entity.id
_entity.type
_entity.pdbx_description
1 polymer ?
#
loop_
_entity_poly.entity_id
_entity_poly.type
_entity_poly.pdbx_seq_one_letter_code
_entity_poly.pdbx_strand_id
1 'polypeptide(L)'
;MKHQNYMRLITLCTLLLSQNAIATDFEPGALLRCLAKEEASLHKSKRSGPQYKLNQLFFNEWAGNPSLELKSDSYKRVCEDKAHSASVQLLREFMLGGKSIFRSIKSLNDDAMAEMRRITLDELRRQMPQVFFTYIADLETFAPTAHCLEQKIAPLKPLREKYRYVESEISQEFLDNHKKEWREIFDGLEKWQQYFKECDAELKRKNLKVKS
;
A
#
# COMPACT_ATOMS: atom_id res chain seq x y z
N MET A 1 -30.53 -33.94 47.47
CA MET A 1 -29.91 -34.39 46.20
C MET A 1 -30.46 -33.75 44.91
N LYS A 2 -31.55 -32.95 44.91
CA LYS A 2 -32.07 -32.32 43.67
C LYS A 2 -31.38 -31.00 43.25
N HIS A 3 -30.72 -30.29 44.17
CA HIS A 3 -30.09 -28.99 43.87
C HIS A 3 -28.75 -29.08 43.12
N GLN A 4 -28.06 -30.22 43.18
CA GLN A 4 -26.72 -30.37 42.60
C GLN A 4 -26.73 -30.57 41.08
N ASN A 5 -27.86 -31.03 40.52
CA ASN A 5 -28.05 -31.20 39.08
C ASN A 5 -28.42 -29.88 38.37
N TYR A 6 -29.10 -28.95 39.06
CA TYR A 6 -29.41 -27.63 38.50
C TYR A 6 -28.15 -26.76 38.35
N MET A 7 -27.22 -26.85 39.31
CA MET A 7 -25.99 -26.06 39.25
C MET A 7 -25.08 -26.49 38.09
N ARG A 8 -25.03 -27.79 37.76
CA ARG A 8 -24.26 -28.31 36.61
C ARG A 8 -24.88 -27.96 35.25
N LEU A 9 -26.21 -27.81 35.17
CA LEU A 9 -26.88 -27.43 33.93
C LEU A 9 -26.66 -25.95 33.58
N ILE A 10 -26.62 -25.07 34.59
CA ILE A 10 -26.39 -23.63 34.40
C ILE A 10 -24.95 -23.37 33.95
N THR A 11 -23.95 -24.09 34.48
CA THR A 11 -22.55 -23.92 34.05
C THR A 11 -22.30 -24.37 32.61
N LEU A 12 -23.05 -25.37 32.13
CA LEU A 12 -22.94 -25.85 30.74
C LEU A 12 -23.54 -24.86 29.73
N CYS A 13 -24.61 -24.14 30.10
CA CYS A 13 -25.20 -23.09 29.25
C CYS A 13 -24.32 -21.83 29.15
N THR A 14 -23.55 -21.48 30.18
CA THR A 14 -22.65 -20.32 30.12
C THR A 14 -21.42 -20.54 29.24
N LEU A 15 -20.97 -21.80 29.06
CA LEU A 15 -19.82 -22.15 28.21
C LEU A 15 -20.15 -22.21 26.71
N LEU A 16 -21.44 -22.39 26.35
CA LEU A 16 -21.88 -22.41 24.95
C LEU A 16 -22.19 -21.02 24.39
N LEU A 17 -22.38 -20.01 25.26
CA LEU A 17 -22.62 -18.62 24.83
C LEU A 17 -21.34 -17.83 24.55
N SER A 18 -20.16 -18.32 24.97
CA SER A 18 -18.89 -17.61 24.78
C SER A 18 -18.20 -17.86 23.43
N GLN A 19 -18.78 -18.68 22.53
CA GLN A 19 -18.15 -18.98 21.24
C GLN A 19 -18.58 -18.07 20.07
N ASN A 20 -19.48 -17.11 20.29
CA ASN A 20 -19.96 -16.22 19.21
C ASN A 20 -19.16 -14.90 19.08
N ALA A 21 -18.03 -14.74 19.75
CA ALA A 21 -17.29 -13.46 19.80
C ALA A 21 -16.17 -13.30 18.76
N ILE A 22 -16.17 -14.08 17.67
CA ILE A 22 -15.19 -13.88 16.58
C ILE A 22 -15.93 -13.73 15.24
N ALA A 23 -16.96 -12.88 15.20
CA ALA A 23 -17.21 -12.11 13.99
C ALA A 23 -16.27 -10.92 14.05
N THR A 24 -15.19 -10.94 13.26
CA THR A 24 -14.39 -9.73 13.02
C THR A 24 -15.22 -8.80 12.15
N ASP A 25 -16.14 -8.07 12.79
CA ASP A 25 -16.90 -6.99 12.18
C ASP A 25 -15.90 -5.92 11.74
N PHE A 26 -15.49 -6.04 10.48
CA PHE A 26 -14.64 -5.05 9.87
C PHE A 26 -15.51 -3.86 9.48
N GLU A 27 -15.42 -2.82 10.29
CA GLU A 27 -16.19 -1.60 10.12
C GLU A 27 -15.91 -0.95 8.75
N PRO A 28 -16.95 -0.55 7.99
CA PRO A 28 -16.79 0.28 6.80
C PRO A 28 -15.92 1.51 7.07
N GLY A 29 -15.11 1.91 6.10
CA GLY A 29 -14.15 3.01 6.19
C GLY A 29 -12.86 2.68 6.95
N ALA A 30 -12.54 1.41 7.19
CA ALA A 30 -11.34 1.03 7.95
C ALA A 30 -10.05 1.45 7.23
N LEU A 31 -9.95 1.22 5.92
CA LEU A 31 -8.80 1.69 5.13
C LEU A 31 -8.70 3.23 5.16
N LEU A 32 -9.83 3.94 5.02
CA LEU A 32 -9.84 5.41 5.09
C LEU A 32 -9.34 5.91 6.46
N ARG A 33 -9.78 5.30 7.56
CA ARG A 33 -9.29 5.64 8.91
C ARG A 33 -7.79 5.35 9.08
N CYS A 34 -7.30 4.27 8.47
CA CYS A 34 -5.88 3.95 8.45
C CYS A 34 -5.06 5.04 7.71
N LEU A 35 -5.50 5.45 6.53
CA LEU A 35 -4.86 6.53 5.77
C LEU A 35 -4.92 7.87 6.51
N ALA A 36 -6.05 8.19 7.14
CA ALA A 36 -6.22 9.40 7.96
C ALA A 36 -5.29 9.42 9.19
N LYS A 37 -5.02 8.26 9.81
CA LYS A 37 -4.06 8.14 10.92
C LYS A 37 -2.64 8.41 10.46
N GLU A 38 -2.25 7.87 9.30
CA GLU A 38 -0.96 8.19 8.69
C GLU A 38 -0.87 9.69 8.39
N GLU A 39 -1.89 10.28 7.77
CA GLU A 39 -1.94 11.70 7.47
C GLU A 39 -1.73 12.55 8.73
N ALA A 40 -2.49 12.28 9.80
CA ALA A 40 -2.37 12.97 11.06
C ALA A 40 -0.96 12.84 11.69
N SER A 41 -0.31 11.69 11.51
CA SER A 41 1.07 11.46 11.96
C SER A 41 2.09 12.29 11.17
N LEU A 42 1.95 12.34 9.84
CA LEU A 42 2.80 13.12 8.95
C LEU A 42 2.64 14.64 9.22
N HIS A 43 1.41 15.12 9.41
CA HIS A 43 1.13 16.50 9.80
C HIS A 43 1.75 16.87 11.16
N LYS A 44 1.54 16.04 12.19
CA LYS A 44 2.11 16.28 13.53
C LYS A 44 3.64 16.36 13.51
N SER A 45 4.28 15.55 12.68
CA SER A 45 5.73 15.56 12.51
C SER A 45 6.24 16.63 11.52
N LYS A 46 5.35 17.48 10.99
CA LYS A 46 5.64 18.50 9.95
C LYS A 46 6.38 17.91 8.75
N ARG A 47 6.15 16.63 8.46
CA ARG A 47 6.78 15.93 7.34
C ARG A 47 6.02 16.29 6.07
N SER A 48 6.59 17.21 5.30
CA SER A 48 6.26 17.41 3.89
C SER A 48 7.14 16.50 3.03
N GLY A 49 6.61 15.97 1.92
CA GLY A 49 7.43 15.20 0.98
C GLY A 49 6.66 14.14 0.19
N PRO A 50 7.39 13.21 -0.44
CA PRO A 50 6.82 12.23 -1.37
C PRO A 50 5.79 11.33 -0.70
N GLN A 51 6.07 10.86 0.52
CA GLN A 51 5.15 10.04 1.30
C GLN A 51 3.86 10.81 1.67
N TYR A 52 3.98 12.08 2.05
CA TYR A 52 2.83 12.92 2.37
C TYR A 52 1.92 13.14 1.15
N LYS A 53 2.52 13.43 -0.01
CA LYS A 53 1.76 13.57 -1.27
C LYS A 53 1.08 12.26 -1.67
N LEU A 54 1.76 11.12 -1.53
CA LEU A 54 1.19 9.80 -1.81
C LEU A 54 0.01 9.49 -0.87
N ASN A 55 0.16 9.77 0.42
CA ASN A 55 -0.90 9.59 1.40
C ASN A 55 -2.11 10.49 1.10
N GLN A 56 -1.91 11.76 0.77
CA GLN A 56 -2.97 12.67 0.33
C GLN A 56 -3.74 12.15 -0.89
N LEU A 57 -3.01 11.64 -1.89
CA LEU A 57 -3.62 11.07 -3.08
C LEU A 57 -4.56 9.91 -2.71
N PHE A 58 -4.08 8.96 -1.90
CA PHE A 58 -4.92 7.85 -1.47
C PHE A 58 -6.02 8.25 -0.49
N PHE A 59 -5.78 9.18 0.41
CA PHE A 59 -6.82 9.66 1.32
C PHE A 59 -8.00 10.24 0.54
N ASN A 60 -7.72 11.12 -0.43
CA ASN A 60 -8.76 11.75 -1.26
C ASN A 60 -9.51 10.71 -2.10
N GLU A 61 -8.80 9.75 -2.69
CA GLU A 61 -9.41 8.70 -3.50
C GLU A 61 -10.34 7.79 -2.68
N TRP A 62 -9.91 7.40 -1.47
CA TRP A 62 -10.72 6.55 -0.59
C TRP A 62 -11.81 7.32 0.17
N ALA A 63 -11.67 8.64 0.34
CA ALA A 63 -12.75 9.48 0.86
C ALA A 63 -13.95 9.51 -0.11
N GLY A 64 -13.69 9.48 -1.43
CA GLY A 64 -14.72 9.33 -2.46
C GLY A 64 -15.29 7.91 -2.57
N ASN A 65 -14.51 6.90 -2.15
CA ASN A 65 -14.85 5.48 -2.30
C ASN A 65 -14.77 4.68 -0.98
N PRO A 66 -15.49 5.06 0.09
CA PRO A 66 -15.34 4.47 1.42
C PRO A 66 -15.77 3.01 1.53
N SER A 67 -16.38 2.45 0.48
CA SER A 67 -16.77 1.03 0.43
C SER A 67 -15.67 0.11 -0.15
N LEU A 68 -14.57 0.68 -0.68
CA LEU A 68 -13.44 -0.08 -1.20
C LEU A 68 -12.52 -0.54 -0.07
N GLU A 69 -12.88 -1.67 0.55
CA GLU A 69 -12.15 -2.20 1.69
C GLU A 69 -11.20 -3.34 1.35
N LEU A 70 -10.07 -3.38 2.06
CA LEU A 70 -9.07 -4.45 1.94
C LEU A 70 -9.55 -5.74 2.61
N LYS A 71 -9.12 -6.88 2.06
CA LYS A 71 -9.16 -8.17 2.76
C LYS A 71 -8.32 -8.08 4.03
N SER A 72 -8.70 -8.85 5.06
CA SER A 72 -8.03 -8.85 6.37
C SER A 72 -6.50 -8.93 6.25
N ASP A 73 -5.98 -9.88 5.46
CA ASP A 73 -4.52 -10.08 5.36
C ASP A 73 -3.81 -8.90 4.69
N SER A 74 -4.42 -8.32 3.66
CA SER A 74 -3.90 -7.11 3.01
C SER A 74 -4.01 -5.90 3.93
N TYR A 75 -5.11 -5.75 4.68
CA TYR A 75 -5.26 -4.69 5.67
C TYR A 75 -4.15 -4.75 6.73
N LYS A 76 -3.83 -5.93 7.25
CA LYS A 76 -2.74 -6.09 8.24
C LYS A 76 -1.39 -5.64 7.67
N ARG A 77 -1.06 -6.06 6.44
CA ARG A 77 0.19 -5.66 5.78
C ARG A 77 0.26 -4.16 5.47
N VAL A 78 -0.88 -3.54 5.18
CA VAL A 78 -0.95 -2.10 4.86
C VAL A 78 -0.99 -1.22 6.12
N CYS A 79 -1.81 -1.59 7.11
CA CYS A 79 -2.22 -0.68 8.19
C CYS A 79 -1.67 -1.03 9.57
N GLU A 80 -1.27 -2.29 9.80
CA GLU A 80 -0.77 -2.74 11.11
C GLU A 80 0.75 -2.91 11.12
N ASP A 81 1.38 -3.03 9.96
CA ASP A 81 2.83 -3.03 9.83
C ASP A 81 3.41 -1.63 10.09
N LYS A 82 4.05 -1.47 11.25
CA LYS A 82 4.63 -0.20 11.69
C LYS A 82 5.97 0.12 11.04
N ALA A 83 6.60 -0.85 10.37
CA ALA A 83 7.91 -0.63 9.74
C ALA A 83 7.78 0.25 8.48
N HIS A 84 6.59 0.29 7.89
CA HIS A 84 6.36 0.94 6.61
C HIS A 84 5.19 1.91 6.66
N SER A 85 5.21 2.85 5.72
CA SER A 85 4.13 3.79 5.48
C SER A 85 2.89 3.07 4.95
N ALA A 86 1.71 3.39 5.48
CA ALA A 86 0.46 2.77 5.03
C ALA A 86 0.19 3.06 3.56
N SER A 87 0.36 4.31 3.11
CA SER A 87 0.23 4.69 1.72
C SER A 87 1.24 3.97 0.82
N VAL A 88 2.52 3.86 1.20
CA VAL A 88 3.51 3.12 0.41
C VAL A 88 3.16 1.63 0.31
N GLN A 89 2.72 1.02 1.42
CA GLN A 89 2.30 -0.39 1.42
C GLN A 89 1.02 -0.60 0.62
N LEU A 90 0.07 0.34 0.65
CA LEU A 90 -1.13 0.29 -0.18
C LEU A 90 -0.76 0.31 -1.67
N LEU A 91 0.15 1.20 -2.07
CA LEU A 91 0.66 1.24 -3.45
C LEU A 91 1.30 -0.10 -3.85
N ARG A 92 2.17 -0.66 -2.99
CA ARG A 92 2.82 -1.96 -3.21
C ARG A 92 1.82 -3.09 -3.35
N GLU A 93 0.92 -3.24 -2.38
CA GLU A 93 -0.09 -4.30 -2.38
C GLU A 93 -1.03 -4.18 -3.57
N PHE A 94 -1.40 -2.96 -3.96
CA PHE A 94 -2.32 -2.75 -5.08
C PHE A 94 -1.65 -2.99 -6.44
N MET A 95 -0.40 -2.57 -6.63
CA MET A 95 0.34 -2.87 -7.86
C MET A 95 0.60 -4.37 -8.03
N LEU A 96 0.94 -5.08 -6.95
CA LEU A 96 1.29 -6.50 -6.98
C LEU A 96 0.08 -7.44 -6.94
N GLY A 97 -0.95 -7.08 -6.16
CA GLY A 97 -2.13 -7.90 -5.92
C GLY A 97 -3.37 -7.46 -6.73
N GLY A 98 -3.37 -6.24 -7.26
CA GLY A 98 -4.50 -5.69 -8.01
C GLY A 98 -5.79 -5.68 -7.20
N LYS A 99 -6.93 -5.83 -7.90
CA LYS A 99 -8.26 -5.92 -7.25
C LYS A 99 -8.41 -7.07 -6.27
N SER A 100 -7.54 -8.09 -6.32
CA SER A 100 -7.64 -9.26 -5.45
C SER A 100 -7.35 -8.96 -3.98
N ILE A 101 -6.73 -7.81 -3.67
CA ILE A 101 -6.51 -7.37 -2.27
C ILE A 101 -7.78 -6.80 -1.63
N PHE A 102 -8.79 -6.48 -2.42
CA PHE A 102 -10.05 -5.90 -1.95
C PHE A 102 -11.10 -6.98 -1.71
N ARG A 103 -12.06 -6.67 -0.84
CA ARG A 103 -13.19 -7.55 -0.55
C ARG A 103 -14.14 -7.59 -1.74
N SER A 104 -14.58 -8.80 -2.10
CA SER A 104 -15.74 -8.96 -2.97
C SER A 104 -16.99 -8.75 -2.10
N ILE A 105 -17.79 -7.74 -2.43
CA ILE A 105 -19.07 -7.54 -1.76
C ILE A 105 -20.09 -8.35 -2.52
N LYS A 106 -20.40 -9.54 -2.02
CA LYS A 106 -21.53 -10.35 -2.47
C LYS A 106 -22.80 -9.75 -1.86
N SER A 107 -23.32 -8.67 -2.46
CA SER A 107 -24.70 -8.28 -2.21
C SER A 107 -25.58 -9.17 -3.08
N LEU A 108 -26.50 -9.92 -2.47
CA LEU A 108 -27.43 -10.80 -3.18
C LEU A 108 -28.43 -10.05 -4.09
N ASN A 109 -28.45 -8.71 -4.06
CA ASN A 109 -29.42 -7.87 -4.77
C ASN A 109 -28.80 -6.68 -5.54
N ASP A 110 -27.48 -6.62 -5.75
CA ASP A 110 -26.87 -5.38 -6.27
C ASP A 110 -25.65 -5.60 -7.18
N ASP A 111 -25.85 -6.38 -8.24
CA ASP A 111 -24.85 -6.66 -9.27
C ASP A 111 -24.29 -5.36 -9.89
N ALA A 112 -25.10 -4.31 -10.01
CA ALA A 112 -24.69 -3.01 -10.52
C ALA A 112 -23.63 -2.33 -9.62
N MET A 113 -23.82 -2.36 -8.29
CA MET A 113 -22.84 -1.80 -7.34
C MET A 113 -21.55 -2.62 -7.29
N ALA A 114 -21.65 -3.94 -7.43
CA ALA A 114 -20.46 -4.79 -7.52
C ALA A 114 -19.65 -4.49 -8.80
N GLU A 115 -20.33 -4.31 -9.92
CA GLU A 115 -19.71 -3.98 -11.21
C GLU A 115 -19.09 -2.57 -11.20
N MET A 116 -19.80 -1.57 -10.66
CA MET A 116 -19.24 -0.22 -10.51
C MET A 116 -17.94 -0.23 -9.70
N ARG A 117 -17.90 -0.94 -8.57
CA ARG A 117 -16.66 -1.08 -7.77
C ARG A 117 -15.55 -1.76 -8.55
N ARG A 118 -15.87 -2.78 -9.35
CA ARG A 118 -14.89 -3.46 -10.19
C ARG A 118 -14.28 -2.50 -11.21
N ILE A 119 -15.12 -1.69 -11.87
CA ILE A 119 -14.69 -0.66 -12.81
C ILE A 119 -13.81 0.38 -12.12
N THR A 120 -14.22 0.87 -10.95
CA THR A 120 -13.41 1.80 -10.15
C THR A 120 -12.05 1.21 -9.82
N LEU A 121 -11.98 -0.04 -9.32
CA LEU A 121 -10.71 -0.69 -9.01
C LEU A 121 -9.85 -0.96 -10.25
N ASP A 122 -10.46 -1.29 -11.39
CA ASP A 122 -9.75 -1.49 -12.65
C ASP A 122 -9.14 -0.15 -13.14
N GLU A 123 -9.87 0.96 -13.00
CA GLU A 123 -9.38 2.30 -13.34
C GLU A 123 -8.27 2.77 -12.40
N LEU A 124 -8.48 2.63 -11.09
CA LEU A 124 -7.44 2.98 -10.11
C LEU A 124 -6.17 2.16 -10.33
N ARG A 125 -6.30 0.87 -10.64
CA ARG A 125 -5.15 0.02 -10.92
C ARG A 125 -4.35 0.52 -12.13
N ARG A 126 -5.00 1.00 -13.19
CA ARG A 126 -4.34 1.55 -14.38
C ARG A 126 -3.50 2.79 -14.07
N GLN A 127 -3.92 3.58 -13.09
CA GLN A 127 -3.22 4.80 -12.67
C GLN A 127 -2.00 4.51 -11.77
N MET A 128 -1.95 3.34 -11.12
CA MET A 128 -0.92 3.04 -10.12
C MET A 128 0.53 3.12 -10.64
N PRO A 129 0.87 2.68 -11.86
CA PRO A 129 2.22 2.88 -12.41
C PRO A 129 2.62 4.35 -12.50
N GLN A 130 1.72 5.22 -12.92
CA GLN A 130 1.98 6.66 -12.96
C GLN A 130 2.17 7.21 -11.55
N VAL A 131 1.27 6.88 -10.61
CA VAL A 131 1.38 7.26 -9.20
C VAL A 131 2.74 6.81 -8.63
N PHE A 132 3.16 5.59 -8.94
CA PHE A 132 4.45 5.05 -8.54
C PHE A 132 5.62 5.86 -9.10
N PHE A 133 5.67 6.11 -10.41
CA PHE A 133 6.79 6.86 -10.99
C PHE A 133 6.80 8.32 -10.56
N THR A 134 5.65 8.94 -10.30
CA THR A 134 5.58 10.27 -9.66
C THR A 134 6.15 10.23 -8.25
N TYR A 135 5.81 9.21 -7.45
CA TYR A 135 6.38 9.02 -6.11
C TYR A 135 7.91 8.84 -6.15
N ILE A 136 8.43 8.09 -7.13
CA ILE A 136 9.88 7.94 -7.32
C ILE A 136 10.54 9.26 -7.73
N ALA A 137 9.96 9.98 -8.68
CA ALA A 137 10.49 11.28 -9.11
C ALA A 137 10.53 12.27 -7.93
N ASP A 138 9.47 12.31 -7.12
CA ASP A 138 9.42 13.09 -5.89
C ASP A 138 10.51 12.66 -4.89
N LEU A 139 10.75 11.36 -4.71
CA LEU A 139 11.86 10.86 -3.88
C LEU A 139 13.24 11.28 -4.42
N GLU A 140 13.45 11.22 -5.73
CA GLU A 140 14.70 11.59 -6.38
C GLU A 140 15.04 13.08 -6.22
N THR A 141 14.07 13.95 -5.92
CA THR A 141 14.36 15.36 -5.56
C THR A 141 15.17 15.52 -4.29
N PHE A 142 15.17 14.51 -3.41
CA PHE A 142 15.97 14.46 -2.19
C PHE A 142 17.29 13.70 -2.39
N ALA A 143 17.52 13.13 -3.58
CA ALA A 143 18.72 12.38 -3.87
C ALA A 143 19.92 13.31 -4.11
N PRO A 144 21.15 12.91 -3.70
CA PRO A 144 22.35 13.68 -4.00
C PRO A 144 22.67 13.77 -5.49
N THR A 145 22.19 12.80 -6.28
CA THR A 145 22.35 12.74 -7.74
C THR A 145 21.08 12.22 -8.39
N ALA A 146 20.77 12.69 -9.60
CA ALA A 146 19.54 12.36 -10.32
C ALA A 146 19.35 10.85 -10.60
N HIS A 147 20.43 10.06 -10.62
CA HIS A 147 20.39 8.63 -10.94
C HIS A 147 20.64 7.72 -9.73
N CYS A 148 20.62 8.26 -8.50
CA CYS A 148 20.99 7.48 -7.31
C CYS A 148 20.13 6.22 -7.13
N LEU A 149 18.79 6.35 -7.22
CA LEU A 149 17.90 5.19 -7.09
C LEU A 149 18.07 4.21 -8.24
N GLU A 150 18.19 4.70 -9.48
CA GLU A 150 18.41 3.85 -10.67
C GLU A 150 19.70 3.02 -10.57
N GLN A 151 20.75 3.57 -9.94
CA GLN A 151 22.02 2.87 -9.73
C GLN A 151 21.95 1.83 -8.60
N LYS A 152 21.11 2.06 -7.59
CA LYS A 152 21.03 1.22 -6.39
C LYS A 152 19.91 0.17 -6.47
N ILE A 153 18.91 0.41 -7.30
CA ILE A 153 17.77 -0.47 -7.54
C ILE A 153 17.79 -0.88 -9.01
N ALA A 154 18.52 -1.96 -9.32
CA ALA A 154 18.83 -2.36 -10.68
C ALA A 154 17.60 -2.47 -11.63
N PRO A 155 16.44 -3.00 -11.21
CA PRO A 155 15.27 -3.08 -12.09
C PRO A 155 14.59 -1.74 -12.36
N LEU A 156 14.87 -0.68 -11.60
CA LEU A 156 14.13 0.59 -11.69
C LEU A 156 14.29 1.27 -13.05
N LYS A 157 15.53 1.39 -13.54
CA LYS A 157 15.82 2.03 -14.83
C LYS A 157 15.18 1.29 -16.01
N PRO A 158 15.43 -0.01 -16.23
CA PRO A 158 14.83 -0.70 -17.38
C PRO A 158 13.30 -0.73 -17.31
N LEU A 159 12.71 -0.79 -16.10
CA LEU A 159 11.26 -0.76 -15.96
C LEU A 159 10.67 0.63 -16.26
N ARG A 160 11.35 1.71 -15.85
CA ARG A 160 10.98 3.10 -16.19
C ARG A 160 11.05 3.34 -17.70
N GLU A 161 12.09 2.84 -18.35
CA GLU A 161 12.24 2.91 -19.80
C GLU A 161 11.11 2.17 -20.52
N LYS A 162 10.86 0.89 -20.14
CA LYS A 162 9.73 0.12 -20.68
C LYS A 162 8.39 0.83 -20.50
N TYR A 163 8.13 1.35 -19.31
CA TYR A 163 6.91 2.10 -19.02
C TYR A 163 6.73 3.31 -19.95
N ARG A 164 7.81 4.07 -20.18
CA ARG A 164 7.79 5.21 -21.10
C ARG A 164 7.47 4.78 -22.53
N TYR A 165 7.89 3.59 -22.98
CA TYR A 165 7.60 3.10 -24.33
C TYR A 165 6.17 2.60 -24.51
N VAL A 166 5.45 2.27 -23.44
CA VAL A 166 4.06 1.77 -23.48
C VAL A 166 3.07 2.96 -23.59
N GLU A 167 3.49 4.07 -24.25
CA GLU A 167 2.95 5.44 -24.24
C GLU A 167 1.41 5.62 -24.21
N SER A 168 0.61 4.65 -24.65
CA SER A 168 -0.85 4.79 -24.80
C SER A 168 -1.72 3.72 -24.11
N GLU A 169 -1.18 2.57 -23.67
CA GLU A 169 -1.99 1.51 -23.06
C GLU A 169 -1.21 0.79 -21.96
N ILE A 170 -1.19 1.38 -20.76
CA ILE A 170 -0.73 0.67 -19.55
C ILE A 170 -1.80 -0.38 -19.22
N SER A 171 -1.71 -1.51 -19.92
CA SER A 171 -2.59 -2.64 -19.69
C SER A 171 -2.29 -3.22 -18.30
N GLN A 172 -3.30 -3.83 -17.67
CA GLN A 172 -3.09 -4.60 -16.44
C GLN A 172 -2.00 -5.67 -16.64
N GLU A 173 -1.82 -6.11 -17.89
CA GLU A 173 -0.75 -7.00 -18.34
C GLU A 173 0.65 -6.44 -18.05
N PHE A 174 0.91 -5.13 -18.20
CA PHE A 174 2.22 -4.56 -17.90
C PHE A 174 2.62 -4.76 -16.43
N LEU A 175 1.67 -4.55 -15.52
CA LEU A 175 1.85 -4.76 -14.09
C LEU A 175 2.09 -6.24 -13.78
N ASP A 176 1.30 -7.13 -14.40
CA ASP A 176 1.36 -8.56 -14.14
C ASP A 176 2.63 -9.20 -14.74
N ASN A 177 3.05 -8.78 -15.93
CA ASN A 177 4.25 -9.28 -16.63
C ASN A 177 5.57 -8.85 -15.95
N HIS A 178 5.55 -7.77 -15.18
CA HIS A 178 6.73 -7.24 -14.48
C HIS A 178 6.63 -7.33 -12.95
N LYS A 179 5.76 -8.21 -12.44
CA LYS A 179 5.48 -8.34 -11.00
C LYS A 179 6.72 -8.64 -10.16
N LYS A 180 7.72 -9.35 -10.71
CA LYS A 180 8.98 -9.63 -10.04
C LYS A 180 9.81 -8.35 -9.87
N GLU A 181 9.97 -7.59 -10.95
CA GLU A 181 10.69 -6.31 -10.95
C GLU A 181 10.03 -5.30 -10.02
N TRP A 182 8.69 -5.20 -10.03
CA TRP A 182 7.96 -4.36 -9.10
C TRP A 182 8.27 -4.71 -7.64
N ARG A 183 8.27 -6.00 -7.30
CA ARG A 183 8.59 -6.45 -5.94
C ARG A 183 10.02 -6.06 -5.55
N GLU A 184 10.99 -6.37 -6.40
CA GLU A 184 12.40 -6.02 -6.15
C GLU A 184 12.61 -4.51 -5.99
N ILE A 185 11.87 -3.70 -6.75
CA ILE A 185 11.91 -2.25 -6.61
C ILE A 185 11.33 -1.81 -5.27
N PHE A 186 10.16 -2.31 -4.87
CA PHE A 186 9.59 -1.97 -3.55
C PHE A 186 10.52 -2.41 -2.41
N ASP A 187 11.10 -3.60 -2.49
CA ASP A 187 12.07 -4.10 -1.50
C ASP A 187 13.32 -3.21 -1.43
N GLY A 188 13.81 -2.74 -2.59
CA GLY A 188 14.92 -1.78 -2.66
C GLY A 188 14.55 -0.42 -2.06
N LEU A 189 13.33 0.05 -2.30
CA LEU A 189 12.87 1.34 -1.77
C LEU A 189 12.81 1.36 -0.25
N GLU A 190 12.63 0.24 0.44
CA GLU A 190 12.71 0.21 1.91
C GLU A 190 14.06 0.74 2.44
N LYS A 191 15.11 0.74 1.61
CA LYS A 191 16.47 1.19 1.95
C LYS A 191 16.86 2.51 1.28
N TRP A 192 15.92 3.26 0.71
CA TRP A 192 16.22 4.47 -0.09
C TRP A 192 17.08 5.51 0.66
N GLN A 193 16.84 5.70 1.95
CA GLN A 193 17.60 6.64 2.78
C GLN A 193 19.08 6.23 2.90
N GLN A 194 19.34 4.93 3.00
CA GLN A 194 20.70 4.40 3.03
C GLN A 194 21.38 4.62 1.67
N TYR A 195 20.67 4.32 0.58
CA TYR A 195 21.18 4.56 -0.78
C TYR A 195 21.55 6.02 -1.00
N PHE A 196 20.77 6.97 -0.50
CA PHE A 196 21.10 8.40 -0.61
C PHE A 196 22.38 8.75 0.17
N LYS A 197 22.58 8.20 1.37
CA LYS A 197 23.84 8.40 2.11
C LYS A 197 25.05 7.84 1.36
N GLU A 198 24.90 6.67 0.73
CA GLU A 198 25.96 6.08 -0.08
C GLU A 198 26.29 6.93 -1.32
N CYS A 199 25.26 7.39 -2.05
CA CYS A 199 25.43 8.27 -3.21
C CYS A 199 26.10 9.60 -2.84
N ASP A 200 25.75 10.21 -1.71
CA ASP A 200 26.40 11.42 -1.21
C ASP A 200 27.89 11.18 -0.92
N ALA A 201 28.22 10.07 -0.26
CA ALA A 201 29.60 9.69 0.03
C ALA A 201 30.41 9.39 -1.24
N GLU A 202 29.79 8.81 -2.27
CA GLU A 202 30.40 8.59 -3.59
C GLU A 202 30.64 9.91 -4.33
N LEU A 203 29.67 10.83 -4.31
CA LEU A 203 29.78 12.15 -4.92
C LEU A 203 30.93 12.96 -4.30
N LYS A 204 31.01 12.99 -2.96
CA LYS A 204 32.10 13.64 -2.23
C LYS A 204 33.47 13.08 -2.61
N ARG A 205 33.60 11.75 -2.71
CA ARG A 205 34.84 11.08 -3.15
C ARG A 205 35.24 11.44 -4.58
N LYS A 206 34.29 11.53 -5.51
CA LYS A 206 34.55 11.95 -6.89
C LYS A 206 35.03 13.41 -6.96
N ASN A 207 34.39 14.30 -6.22
CA ASN A 207 34.76 15.73 -6.19
C ASN A 207 36.14 15.99 -5.60
N LEU A 208 36.60 15.16 -4.66
CA LEU A 208 37.96 15.25 -4.11
C LEU A 208 39.03 14.80 -5.13
N LYS A 209 38.75 13.75 -5.91
CA LYS A 209 39.68 13.24 -6.94
C LYS A 209 39.85 14.17 -8.14
N VAL A 210 38.85 15.00 -8.45
CA VAL A 210 38.93 15.97 -9.55
C VAL A 210 39.73 17.22 -9.17
N LYS A 211 39.90 17.48 -7.86
CA LYS A 211 40.64 18.64 -7.34
C LYS A 211 42.11 18.36 -7.03
N SER A 212 42.54 17.09 -7.10
CA SER A 212 43.93 16.64 -6.94
C SER A 212 44.59 16.43 -8.29
#